data_AF-A0A7W0GBM4-F1
#
_entry.id   AF-A0A7W0GBM4-F1
#
_cell.length_a   1.000
_cell.length_b   1.000
_cell.length_c   1.000
_cell.angle_alpha   90.00
_cell.angle_beta   90.00
_cell.angle_gamma   90.00
#
_symmetry.space_group_name_H-M   'P 1'
#
loop_
_entity.id
_entity.type
_entity.pdbx_description
1 polymer ?
#
loop_
_entity_poly.entity_id
_entity_poly.type
_entity_poly.pdbx_seq_one_letter_code
_entity_poly.pdbx_strand_id
1 'polypeptide(L)'
;VAAIWLLFALMQPLNGAVFALDGILIGAGDGPYLAWSMVVAFVASAAVAVAAYALEWGIVGVWAALVVLIVVRLVLMWRRFASRRWLVTGWT
;
A
#
# COMPACT_ATOMS: atom_id res chain seq x y z
N VAL A 1 -7.96 -9.59 21.75
CA VAL A 1 -8.53 -10.04 20.45
C VAL A 1 -9.52 -9.05 19.87
N ALA A 2 -10.61 -8.67 20.57
CA ALA A 2 -11.66 -7.78 20.02
C ALA A 2 -11.16 -6.51 19.28
N ALA A 3 -10.17 -5.79 19.84
CA ALA A 3 -9.60 -4.58 19.23
C ALA A 3 -8.96 -4.78 17.84
N ILE A 4 -8.49 -5.99 17.51
CA ILE A 4 -7.94 -6.30 16.18
C ILE A 4 -9.02 -6.23 15.09
N TRP A 5 -10.29 -6.56 15.41
CA TRP A 5 -11.38 -6.49 14.43
C TRP A 5 -11.67 -5.05 13.98
N LEU A 6 -11.56 -4.07 14.88
CA LEU A 6 -11.72 -2.66 14.51
C LEU A 6 -10.59 -2.20 13.58
N LEU A 7 -9.34 -2.58 13.89
CA LEU A 7 -8.18 -2.27 13.07
C LEU A 7 -8.28 -2.95 11.68
N PHE A 8 -8.69 -4.22 11.63
CA PHE A 8 -8.94 -4.95 10.38
C PHE A 8 -10.08 -4.34 9.55
N ALA A 9 -11.17 -3.89 10.21
CA ALA A 9 -12.28 -3.21 9.55
C ALA A 9 -11.83 -1.88 8.91
N LEU A 10 -11.00 -1.10 9.61
CA LEU A 10 -10.41 0.14 9.08
C LEU A 10 -9.39 -0.11 7.94
N MET A 11 -8.76 -1.29 7.88
CA MET A 11 -7.91 -1.68 6.76
C MET A 11 -8.69 -2.04 5.49
N GLN A 12 -9.97 -2.44 5.58
CA GLN A 12 -10.78 -2.80 4.39
C GLN A 12 -10.96 -1.64 3.39
N PRO A 13 -11.40 -0.42 3.77
CA PRO A 13 -11.54 0.68 2.82
C PRO A 13 -10.19 1.13 2.23
N LEU A 14 -9.10 1.05 3.00
CA LEU A 14 -7.75 1.33 2.50
C LEU A 14 -7.32 0.31 1.44
N ASN A 15 -7.56 -0.98 1.68
CA ASN A 15 -7.33 -2.05 0.69
C ASN A 15 -8.19 -1.87 -0.57
N GLY A 16 -9.47 -1.49 -0.42
CA GLY A 16 -10.35 -1.20 -1.55
C GLY A 16 -9.85 -0.05 -2.41
N ALA A 17 -9.34 1.03 -1.79
CA ALA A 17 -8.74 2.15 -2.51
C ALA A 17 -7.44 1.76 -3.23
N VAL A 18 -6.56 0.97 -2.61
CA VAL A 18 -5.35 0.43 -3.24
C VAL A 18 -5.71 -0.46 -4.44
N PHE A 19 -6.67 -1.38 -4.28
CA PHE A 19 -7.11 -2.28 -5.35
C PHE A 19 -7.71 -1.53 -6.55
N ALA A 20 -8.49 -0.48 -6.32
CA ALA A 20 -9.00 0.38 -7.38
C ALA A 20 -7.88 1.11 -8.15
N LEU A 21 -6.88 1.63 -7.42
CA LEU A 21 -5.73 2.32 -8.02
C LEU A 21 -4.79 1.35 -8.78
N ASP A 22 -4.56 0.14 -8.25
CA ASP A 22 -3.86 -0.94 -8.95
C ASP A 22 -4.52 -1.19 -10.31
N GLY A 23 -5.85 -1.43 -10.33
CA GLY A 23 -6.59 -1.69 -11.56
C GLY A 23 -6.49 -0.57 -12.60
N ILE A 24 -6.57 0.69 -12.16
CA ILE A 24 -6.40 1.87 -13.03
C ILE A 24 -4.99 1.94 -13.62
N LEU A 25 -3.95 1.73 -12.81
CA LEU A 25 -2.55 1.85 -13.26
C LEU A 25 -2.11 0.66 -14.12
N ILE A 26 -2.63 -0.55 -13.85
CA ILE A 26 -2.48 -1.72 -14.73
C ILE A 26 -3.15 -1.45 -16.09
N GLY A 27 -4.39 -0.94 -16.08
CA GLY A 27 -5.10 -0.56 -17.30
C GLY A 27 -4.42 0.56 -18.10
N ALA A 28 -3.66 1.44 -17.44
CA ALA A 28 -2.82 2.46 -18.06
C ALA A 28 -1.43 1.95 -18.53
N GLY A 29 -1.11 0.67 -18.30
CA GLY A 29 0.15 0.06 -18.70
C GLY A 29 1.36 0.36 -17.81
N ASP A 30 1.18 0.98 -16.63
CA ASP A 30 2.27 1.44 -15.77
C ASP A 30 2.83 0.35 -14.82
N GLY A 31 3.09 -0.83 -15.40
CA GLY A 31 3.61 -2.01 -14.70
C GLY A 31 4.93 -1.79 -13.95
N PRO A 32 5.96 -1.10 -14.54
CA PRO A 32 7.22 -0.83 -13.84
C PRO A 32 7.04 0.03 -12.59
N TYR A 33 6.15 1.04 -12.62
CA TYR A 33 5.85 1.82 -11.43
C TYR A 33 5.19 0.98 -10.35
N LEU A 34 4.23 0.12 -10.71
CA LEU A 34 3.57 -0.79 -9.78
C LEU A 34 4.57 -1.72 -9.09
N ALA A 35 5.41 -2.39 -9.87
CA ALA A 35 6.45 -3.27 -9.36
C ALA A 35 7.38 -2.54 -8.38
N TRP A 36 7.82 -1.33 -8.73
CA TRP A 36 8.74 -0.58 -7.87
C TRP A 36 8.06 -0.03 -6.60
N SER A 37 6.80 0.39 -6.70
CA SER A 37 5.99 0.79 -5.53
C SER A 37 5.79 -0.37 -4.55
N MET A 38 5.67 -1.60 -5.04
CA MET A 38 5.51 -2.79 -4.21
C MET A 38 6.79 -3.11 -3.42
N VAL A 39 7.97 -2.96 -4.02
CA VAL A 39 9.24 -3.14 -3.30
C VAL A 39 9.44 -2.06 -2.23
N VAL A 40 9.13 -0.79 -2.54
CA VAL A 40 9.20 0.30 -1.55
C VAL A 40 8.26 0.04 -0.36
N ALA A 41 7.03 -0.41 -0.63
CA ALA A 41 6.09 -0.78 0.42
C ALA A 41 6.55 -1.99 1.24
N PHE A 42 7.12 -3.02 0.59
CA PHE A 42 7.68 -4.19 1.25
C PHE A 42 8.85 -3.81 2.17
N VAL A 43 9.81 -3.00 1.70
CA VAL A 43 10.95 -2.55 2.51
C VAL A 43 10.48 -1.73 3.72
N ALA A 44 9.50 -0.84 3.55
CA ALA A 44 8.93 -0.07 4.66
C ALA A 44 8.22 -0.97 5.69
N SER A 45 7.43 -1.95 5.22
CA SER A 45 6.76 -2.93 6.07
C SER A 45 7.76 -3.83 6.82
N ALA A 46 8.78 -4.33 6.12
CA ALA A 46 9.84 -5.15 6.69
C ALA A 46 10.66 -4.40 7.76
N ALA A 47 10.99 -3.13 7.53
CA ALA A 47 11.66 -2.30 8.54
C ALA A 47 10.83 -2.17 9.83
N VAL A 48 9.51 -1.99 9.72
CA VAL A 48 8.60 -1.94 10.87
C VAL A 48 8.46 -3.31 11.54
N ALA A 49 8.46 -4.41 10.78
CA ALA A 49 8.44 -5.77 11.33
C ALA A 49 9.73 -6.10 12.12
N VAL A 50 10.90 -5.68 11.62
CA VAL A 50 12.19 -5.84 12.33
C VAL A 50 12.24 -4.97 13.58
N ALA A 51 11.78 -3.71 13.52
CA ALA A 51 11.68 -2.85 14.68
C ALA A 51 10.70 -3.41 15.73
N ALA A 52 9.54 -3.92 15.31
CA ALA A 52 8.56 -4.58 16.16
C ALA A 52 9.12 -5.82 16.87
N TYR A 53 9.96 -6.61 16.19
CA TYR A 53 10.64 -7.75 16.78
C TYR A 53 11.68 -7.30 17.83
N ALA A 54 12.52 -6.32 17.49
CA ALA A 54 13.55 -5.79 18.39
C ALA A 54 12.99 -5.04 19.63
N LEU A 55 11.76 -4.53 19.54
CA LEU A 55 11.06 -3.82 20.61
C LEU A 55 9.96 -4.66 21.28
N GLU A 56 9.91 -5.96 21.00
CA GLU A 56 8.97 -6.94 21.59
C GLU A 56 7.47 -6.56 21.48
N TRP A 57 7.07 -5.84 20.41
CA TRP A 57 5.69 -5.39 20.18
C TRP A 57 4.70 -6.55 19.90
N GLY A 58 5.20 -7.78 19.78
CA GLY A 58 4.41 -8.98 19.53
C GLY A 58 3.48 -8.86 18.32
N ILE A 59 2.26 -9.37 18.48
CA ILE A 59 1.25 -9.36 17.40
C ILE A 59 0.89 -7.95 16.91
N VAL A 60 0.91 -6.93 17.79
CA VAL A 60 0.58 -5.55 17.43
C VAL A 60 1.57 -5.00 16.41
N GLY A 61 2.85 -5.34 16.54
CA GLY A 61 3.88 -4.93 15.60
C GLY A 61 3.72 -5.54 14.20
N VAL A 62 3.22 -6.79 14.11
CA VAL A 62 2.87 -7.41 12.82
C VAL A 62 1.71 -6.66 12.15
N TRP A 63 0.67 -6.32 12.91
CA TRP A 63 -0.44 -5.51 12.39
C TRP A 63 0.02 -4.10 11.97
N ALA A 64 0.94 -3.47 12.71
CA ALA A 64 1.52 -2.19 12.33
C ALA A 64 2.29 -2.27 10.99
N ALA A 65 3.09 -3.32 10.79
CA ALA A 65 3.80 -3.56 9.54
C ALA A 65 2.84 -3.77 8.35
N LEU A 66 1.71 -4.47 8.55
CA LEU A 66 0.66 -4.63 7.54
C LEU A 66 -0.07 -3.31 7.22
N VAL A 67 -0.35 -2.47 8.22
CA VAL A 67 -0.93 -1.13 8.00
C VAL A 67 0.05 -0.26 7.21
N VAL A 68 1.34 -0.28 7.55
CA VAL A 68 2.39 0.47 6.82
C VAL A 68 2.51 0.01 5.37
N LEU A 69 2.43 -1.30 5.09
CA LEU A 69 2.40 -1.83 3.72
C LEU A 69 1.27 -1.19 2.89
N ILE A 70 0.05 -1.16 3.43
CA ILE A 70 -1.13 -0.64 2.73
C ILE A 70 -1.05 0.89 2.57
N VAL A 71 -0.66 1.61 3.62
CA VAL A 71 -0.57 3.08 3.60
C VAL A 71 0.52 3.54 2.63
N VAL A 72 1.69 2.89 2.58
CA VAL A 72 2.75 3.24 1.63
C VAL A 72 2.30 2.98 0.19
N ARG A 73 1.64 1.85 -0.10
CA ARG A 73 1.07 1.59 -1.43
C ARG A 73 0.05 2.67 -1.81
N LEU A 74 -0.89 2.99 -0.92
CA LEU A 74 -1.91 4.01 -1.16
C LEU A 74 -1.29 5.38 -1.44
N VAL A 75 -0.30 5.82 -0.67
CA VAL A 75 0.37 7.11 -0.88
C VAL A 75 1.14 7.16 -2.19
N LEU A 76 1.87 6.10 -2.55
CA LEU A 76 2.60 6.03 -3.82
C LEU A 76 1.63 6.04 -5.01
N MET A 77 0.61 5.18 -4.97
CA MET A 77 -0.38 5.09 -6.04
C MET A 77 -1.22 6.35 -6.16
N TRP A 78 -1.61 6.98 -5.05
CA TRP A 78 -2.32 8.26 -5.06
C TRP A 78 -1.47 9.42 -5.62
N ARG A 79 -0.14 9.40 -5.38
CA ARG A 79 0.81 10.36 -5.97
C ARG A 79 1.10 10.11 -7.45
N ARG A 80 0.96 8.85 -7.91
CA ARG A 80 1.10 8.49 -9.34
C ARG A 80 -0.16 8.77 -10.12
N PHE A 81 -1.31 8.44 -9.51
CA PHE A 81 -2.57 9.18 -9.64
C PHE A 81 -2.34 10.65 -9.22
N ALA A 82 -3.37 11.52 -9.23
CA ALA A 82 -3.27 12.99 -9.08
C ALA A 82 -2.34 13.75 -10.08
N SER A 83 -1.08 13.33 -10.32
CA SER A 83 -0.07 13.89 -11.25
C SER A 83 -0.47 14.00 -12.73
N ARG A 84 -1.64 13.48 -13.12
CA ARG A 84 -2.23 13.29 -14.45
C ARG A 84 -1.40 12.61 -15.54
N ARG A 85 -0.12 12.29 -15.30
CA ARG A 85 0.80 11.63 -16.26
C ARG A 85 0.49 10.14 -16.56
N TRP A 86 -0.68 9.62 -16.20
CA TRP A 86 -1.16 8.30 -16.63
C TRP A 86 -2.24 8.41 -17.71
N LEU A 87 -2.78 9.62 -17.93
CA LEU A 87 -3.72 9.89 -19.01
C LEU A 87 -2.96 9.93 -20.33
N VAL A 88 -2.91 8.78 -21.02
CA VAL A 88 -2.63 8.73 -22.45
C VAL A 88 -3.83 9.35 -23.17
N THR A 89 -3.79 10.66 -23.37
CA THR A 89 -4.82 11.39 -24.11
C THR A 89 -4.61 11.22 -25.62
N GLY A 90 -5.03 10.06 -26.13
CA GLY A 90 -5.14 9.79 -27.56
C GLY A 90 -4.34 8.59 -28.05
N TRP A 91 -4.97 7.79 -28.90
CA TRP A 91 -4.28 7.15 -30.02
C TRP A 91 -4.17 8.20 -31.15
N THR A 92 -3.00 8.31 -31.75
CA THR A 92 -2.78 8.96 -33.06
C THR A 92 -2.50 7.87 -34.09
#